data_AF-A0A2N5NP29-F1
#
_entry.id   AF-A0A2N5NP29-F1
#
_cell.length_a   1.000
_cell.length_b   1.000
_cell.length_c   1.000
_cell.angle_alpha   90.00
_cell.angle_beta   90.00
_cell.angle_gamma   90.00
#
_symmetry.space_group_name_H-M   'P 1'
#
loop_
_entity.id
_entity.type
_entity.pdbx_description
1 polymer ?
#
loop_
_entity_poly.entity_id
_entity_poly.type
_entity_poly.pdbx_seq_one_letter_code
_entity_poly.pdbx_strand_id
1 'polypeptide(L)'
;MERGTPEQRVNRKRKNKTFKIVVLWMMILSAIWLPCGCIRKKPEITGEKSAAFQLMSEREIPEELKEWMEQEKAHPFMLTYAVEQDIYAARSYGPQNKTGYQIKVDAVLEGEKTVRIQTSLLGPEKGEKTKDVVTYPYVVVKLKKTEKEILFE
;
A
#
# COMPACT_ATOMS: atom_id res chain seq x y z
N MET A 1 36.30 17.04 61.75
CA MET A 1 35.52 16.52 60.61
C MET A 1 34.04 16.79 60.89
N GLU A 2 33.48 17.73 60.15
CA GLU A 2 32.19 18.35 60.45
C GLU A 2 31.04 17.34 60.43
N ARG A 3 30.35 17.23 61.56
CA ARG A 3 29.12 16.44 61.71
C ARG A 3 28.00 17.20 61.02
N GLY A 4 27.64 16.79 59.80
CA GLY A 4 26.49 17.31 59.08
C GLY A 4 25.23 17.32 59.97
N THR A 5 24.56 18.47 60.02
CA THR A 5 23.43 18.77 60.91
C THR A 5 22.24 17.82 60.69
N PRO A 6 21.44 17.54 61.74
CA PRO A 6 20.34 16.56 61.70
C PRO A 6 19.29 16.87 60.62
N GLU A 7 19.11 18.15 60.25
CA GLU A 7 18.27 18.57 59.13
C GLU A 7 18.68 17.96 57.78
N GLN A 8 19.99 17.88 57.50
CA GLN A 8 20.47 17.34 56.22
C GLN A 8 20.24 15.83 56.08
N ARG A 9 20.27 15.08 57.20
CA ARG A 9 19.99 13.64 57.20
C ARG A 9 18.51 13.33 56.96
N VAL A 10 17.60 14.12 57.54
CA VAL A 10 16.15 13.96 57.36
C VAL A 10 15.75 14.31 55.93
N ASN A 11 16.26 15.43 55.40
CA ASN A 11 15.94 15.88 54.04
C ASN A 11 16.49 14.90 52.98
N ARG A 12 17.70 14.33 53.18
CA ARG A 12 18.24 13.27 52.33
C ARG A 12 17.35 12.02 52.34
N LYS A 13 16.95 11.49 53.50
CA LYS A 13 16.06 10.31 53.54
C LYS A 13 14.69 10.55 52.90
N ARG A 14 14.11 11.75 53.05
CA ARG A 14 12.81 12.12 52.46
C ARG A 14 12.89 12.23 50.94
N LYS A 15 13.95 12.88 50.41
CA LYS A 15 14.25 12.95 48.97
C LYS A 15 14.43 11.58 48.32
N ASN A 16 15.04 10.62 49.02
CA ASN A 16 15.24 9.26 48.50
C ASN A 16 13.92 8.47 48.39
N LYS A 17 12.99 8.69 49.33
CA LYS A 17 11.67 8.03 49.30
C LYS A 17 10.77 8.65 48.23
N THR A 18 10.74 9.98 48.12
CA THR A 18 9.95 10.65 47.08
C THR A 18 10.53 10.39 45.69
N PHE A 19 11.85 10.35 45.52
CA PHE A 19 12.50 10.00 44.24
C PHE A 19 12.20 8.56 43.83
N LYS A 20 12.25 7.60 44.76
CA LYS A 20 11.88 6.20 44.49
C LYS A 20 10.41 6.06 44.09
N ILE A 21 9.51 6.79 44.74
CA ILE A 21 8.08 6.79 44.41
C ILE A 21 7.88 7.39 43.01
N VAL A 22 8.47 8.55 42.71
CA VAL A 22 8.34 9.20 41.40
C VAL A 22 8.89 8.33 40.27
N VAL A 23 10.05 7.68 40.45
CA VAL A 23 10.62 6.76 39.46
C VAL A 23 9.72 5.52 39.25
N LEU A 24 9.10 5.00 40.31
CA LEU A 24 8.18 3.86 40.21
C LEU A 24 6.90 4.25 39.44
N TRP A 25 6.35 5.44 39.68
CA TRP A 25 5.20 5.96 38.93
C TRP A 25 5.55 6.25 37.46
N MET A 26 6.77 6.71 37.17
CA MET A 26 7.24 6.97 35.80
C MET A 26 7.42 5.68 34.97
N MET A 27 7.84 4.58 35.60
CA MET A 27 7.91 3.26 34.95
C MET A 27 6.54 2.63 34.69
N ILE A 28 5.54 2.91 35.54
CA ILE A 28 4.18 2.40 35.35
C ILE A 28 3.46 3.19 34.23
N LEU A 29 3.71 4.50 34.11
CA LEU A 29 3.14 5.32 33.04
C LEU A 29 3.71 5.01 31.64
N SER A 30 4.96 4.56 31.52
CA SER A 30 5.56 4.23 30.22
C SER A 30 4.99 2.96 29.58
N ALA A 31 4.42 2.05 30.39
CA ALA A 31 3.77 0.82 29.89
C ALA A 31 2.40 1.08 29.23
N ILE A 32 1.80 2.25 29.43
CA ILE A 32 0.48 2.62 28.87
C ILE A 32 0.60 3.19 27.44
N TRP A 33 1.81 3.48 26.97
CA TRP A 33 2.08 4.03 25.63
C TRP A 33 2.46 3.00 24.57
N LEU A 34 2.14 1.73 24.80
CA LEU A 34 2.19 0.69 23.77
C LEU A 34 0.79 0.30 23.29
N PRO A 35 0.17 1.09 22.40
CA PRO A 35 -0.74 0.51 21.43
C PRO A 35 -0.36 0.97 20.03
N CYS A 36 0.44 0.18 19.32
CA CYS A 36 0.38 0.14 17.87
C CYS A 36 0.98 -1.16 17.32
N GLY A 37 0.58 -2.28 17.91
CA GLY A 37 0.58 -3.55 17.19
C GLY A 37 -0.56 -3.52 16.18
N CYS A 38 -0.40 -2.78 15.07
CA CYS A 38 -1.25 -2.95 13.90
C CYS A 38 -0.98 -4.35 13.35
N ILE A 39 -1.65 -5.36 13.91
CA ILE A 39 -1.86 -6.62 13.21
C ILE A 39 -2.70 -6.24 11.99
N ARG A 40 -2.03 -5.96 10.88
CA ARG A 40 -2.64 -6.00 9.55
C ARG A 40 -3.08 -7.43 9.36
N LYS A 41 -4.32 -7.74 9.77
CA LYS A 41 -5.00 -8.94 9.32
C LYS A 41 -5.02 -8.83 7.80
N LYS A 42 -4.20 -9.63 7.12
CA LYS A 42 -4.43 -9.90 5.70
C LYS A 42 -5.86 -10.45 5.64
N PRO A 43 -6.79 -9.80 4.95
CA PRO A 43 -8.15 -10.31 4.85
C PRO A 43 -8.08 -11.74 4.34
N GLU A 44 -8.63 -12.62 5.15
CA GLU A 44 -8.80 -14.03 4.88
C GLU A 44 -9.57 -14.16 3.56
N ILE A 45 -9.04 -14.97 2.63
CA ILE A 45 -9.59 -15.19 1.28
C ILE A 45 -10.82 -16.10 1.37
N THR A 46 -11.77 -15.76 2.22
CA THR A 46 -12.95 -16.58 2.52
C THR A 46 -14.19 -15.74 2.16
N GLY A 47 -14.44 -15.58 0.85
CA GLY A 47 -15.63 -14.89 0.35
C GLY A 47 -15.48 -14.12 -0.96
N GLU A 48 -14.25 -13.97 -1.47
CA GLU A 48 -14.02 -13.24 -2.72
C GLU A 48 -14.38 -14.11 -3.94
N LYS A 49 -15.27 -13.60 -4.78
CA LYS A 49 -15.68 -14.26 -6.03
C LYS A 49 -14.82 -13.72 -7.17
N SER A 50 -14.45 -14.59 -8.12
CA SER A 50 -13.81 -14.10 -9.35
C SER A 50 -14.78 -13.19 -10.08
N ALA A 51 -14.39 -11.93 -10.28
CA ALA A 51 -15.17 -10.97 -11.04
C ALA A 51 -14.96 -11.20 -12.53
N ALA A 52 -16.00 -10.99 -13.34
CA ALA A 52 -15.85 -10.94 -14.78
C ALA A 52 -15.17 -9.62 -15.17
N PHE A 53 -14.12 -9.72 -15.98
CA PHE A 53 -13.39 -8.57 -16.48
C PHE A 53 -13.06 -8.73 -17.95
N GLN A 54 -12.92 -7.61 -18.64
CA GLN A 54 -12.49 -7.58 -20.04
C GLN A 54 -11.15 -6.84 -20.13
N LEU A 55 -10.19 -7.45 -20.82
CA LEU A 55 -8.93 -6.78 -21.14
C LEU A 55 -9.17 -5.84 -22.31
N MET A 56 -8.86 -4.56 -22.14
CA MET A 56 -9.12 -3.56 -23.16
C MET A 56 -7.94 -3.45 -24.11
N SER A 57 -8.24 -3.44 -25.41
CA SER A 57 -7.27 -3.08 -26.44
C SER A 57 -7.11 -1.57 -26.47
N GLU A 58 -5.96 -1.07 -26.98
CA GLU A 58 -5.69 0.37 -27.06
C GLU A 58 -6.81 1.18 -27.75
N ARG A 59 -7.50 0.61 -28.75
CA ARG A 59 -8.60 1.30 -29.45
C ARG A 59 -9.88 1.43 -28.63
N GLU A 60 -10.06 0.57 -27.64
CA GLU A 60 -11.29 0.48 -26.84
C GLU A 60 -11.19 1.28 -25.53
N ILE A 61 -10.01 1.83 -25.22
CA ILE A 61 -9.79 2.69 -24.06
C ILE A 61 -10.34 4.10 -24.36
N PRO A 62 -11.16 4.68 -23.45
CA PRO A 62 -11.63 6.06 -23.58
C PRO A 62 -10.48 7.06 -23.77
N GLU A 63 -10.68 8.06 -24.64
CA GLU A 63 -9.64 9.05 -24.97
C GLU A 63 -9.17 9.83 -23.73
N GLU A 64 -10.08 10.26 -22.86
CA GLU A 64 -9.75 10.96 -21.62
C GLU A 64 -8.81 10.13 -20.71
N LEU A 65 -9.05 8.81 -20.61
CA LEU A 65 -8.20 7.94 -19.82
C LEU A 65 -6.80 7.78 -20.46
N LYS A 66 -6.72 7.72 -21.80
CA LYS A 66 -5.43 7.66 -22.50
C LYS A 66 -4.60 8.90 -22.24
N GLU A 67 -5.23 10.07 -22.27
CA GLU A 67 -4.53 11.33 -21.99
C GLU A 67 -3.94 11.34 -20.58
N TRP A 68 -4.71 10.90 -19.58
CA TRP A 68 -4.21 10.80 -18.20
C TRP A 68 -3.08 9.77 -18.07
N MET A 69 -3.20 8.61 -18.72
CA MET A 69 -2.15 7.60 -18.74
C MET A 69 -0.85 8.12 -19.38
N GLU A 70 -0.97 8.89 -20.45
CA GLU A 70 0.17 9.49 -21.17
C GLU A 70 0.86 10.58 -20.35
N GLN A 71 0.09 11.36 -19.57
CA GLN A 71 0.62 12.35 -18.64
C GLN A 71 1.39 11.70 -17.47
N GLU A 72 0.86 10.59 -16.93
CA GLU A 72 1.43 9.92 -15.75
C GLU A 72 2.49 8.86 -16.08
N LYS A 73 2.71 8.51 -17.35
CA LYS A 73 3.59 7.40 -17.78
C LYS A 73 5.02 7.47 -17.26
N ALA A 74 5.50 8.65 -16.87
CA ALA A 74 6.83 8.85 -16.30
C ALA A 74 7.01 8.10 -14.97
N HIS A 75 5.92 7.77 -14.28
CA HIS A 75 5.91 7.08 -13.00
C HIS A 75 4.98 5.86 -13.02
N PRO A 76 5.15 4.90 -12.08
CA PRO A 76 4.15 3.87 -11.84
C PRO A 76 2.83 4.52 -11.42
N PHE A 77 1.73 4.13 -12.06
CA PHE A 77 0.42 4.70 -11.78
C PHE A 77 -0.67 3.62 -11.72
N MET A 78 -1.72 3.97 -11.00
CA MET A 78 -2.97 3.21 -10.89
C MET A 78 -4.10 4.21 -11.06
N LEU A 79 -4.82 4.12 -12.17
CA LEU A 79 -5.90 5.05 -12.50
C LEU A 79 -7.20 4.27 -12.65
N THR A 80 -8.30 4.88 -12.20
CA THR A 80 -9.65 4.34 -12.36
C THR A 80 -10.53 5.40 -12.98
N TYR A 81 -11.17 5.06 -14.09
CA TYR A 81 -12.07 5.94 -14.81
C TYR A 81 -13.44 5.28 -14.94
N ALA A 82 -14.45 5.90 -14.35
CA ALA A 82 -15.82 5.38 -14.36
C ALA A 82 -16.66 6.16 -15.37
N VAL A 83 -17.23 5.46 -16.35
CA VAL A 83 -18.08 6.06 -17.39
C VAL A 83 -19.30 5.17 -17.62
N GLU A 84 -20.48 5.78 -17.67
CA GLU A 84 -21.77 5.09 -17.79
C GLU A 84 -21.96 3.96 -16.77
N GLN A 85 -21.92 2.71 -17.23
CA GLN A 85 -22.09 1.47 -16.47
C GLN A 85 -20.79 0.66 -16.34
N ASP A 86 -19.66 1.24 -16.72
CA ASP A 86 -18.36 0.57 -16.74
C ASP A 86 -17.29 1.35 -15.96
N ILE A 87 -16.31 0.62 -15.43
CA ILE A 87 -15.09 1.18 -14.84
C ILE A 87 -13.89 0.62 -15.58
N TYR A 88 -12.99 1.52 -15.98
CA TYR A 88 -11.72 1.23 -16.60
C TYR A 88 -10.62 1.42 -15.56
N ALA A 89 -9.97 0.34 -15.19
CA ALA A 89 -8.89 0.30 -14.22
C ALA A 89 -7.56 0.11 -14.98
N ALA A 90 -6.75 1.15 -15.03
CA ALA A 90 -5.46 1.16 -15.69
C ALA A 90 -4.31 1.04 -14.68
N ARG A 91 -3.34 0.18 -14.96
CA ARG A 91 -2.12 0.03 -14.15
C ARG A 91 -0.88 0.06 -15.01
N SER A 92 0.13 0.79 -14.55
CA SER A 92 1.47 0.84 -15.12
C SER A 92 2.51 0.65 -14.01
N TYR A 93 3.58 -0.09 -14.30
CA TYR A 93 4.75 -0.21 -13.41
C TYR A 93 5.82 0.85 -13.71
N GLY A 94 5.50 1.84 -14.54
CA GLY A 94 6.41 2.90 -14.94
C GLY A 94 7.42 2.44 -16.01
N PRO A 95 8.45 3.26 -16.28
CA PRO A 95 9.40 3.03 -17.36
C PRO A 95 10.21 1.73 -17.17
N GLN A 96 10.30 0.93 -18.22
CA GLN A 96 11.16 -0.26 -18.29
C GLN A 96 12.29 -0.01 -19.28
N ASN A 97 13.54 -0.21 -18.86
CA ASN A 97 14.73 0.13 -19.65
C ASN A 97 14.98 -0.80 -20.86
N LYS A 98 14.20 -1.87 -20.99
CA LYS A 98 14.31 -2.84 -22.08
C LYS A 98 12.94 -3.20 -22.62
N THR A 99 12.91 -3.69 -23.86
CA THR A 99 11.70 -4.29 -24.44
C THR A 99 11.44 -5.69 -23.88
N GLY A 100 10.21 -6.17 -24.03
CA GLY A 100 9.79 -7.53 -23.64
C GLY A 100 9.14 -7.63 -22.26
N TYR A 101 9.01 -6.51 -21.54
CA TYR A 101 8.18 -6.45 -20.35
C TYR A 101 6.69 -6.43 -20.72
N GLN A 102 5.90 -7.24 -20.02
CA GLN A 102 4.46 -7.35 -20.21
C GLN A 102 3.78 -7.34 -18.85
N ILE A 103 2.58 -6.75 -18.76
CA ILE A 103 1.78 -6.80 -17.53
C ILE A 103 0.70 -7.85 -17.72
N LYS A 104 0.68 -8.83 -16.82
CA LYS A 104 -0.33 -9.87 -16.80
C LYS A 104 -1.33 -9.58 -15.69
N VAL A 105 -2.62 -9.73 -15.99
CA VAL A 105 -3.68 -9.76 -14.98
C VAL A 105 -3.82 -11.19 -14.50
N ASP A 106 -3.49 -11.44 -13.24
CA ASP A 106 -3.53 -12.79 -12.66
C ASP A 106 -4.94 -13.14 -12.19
N ALA A 107 -5.62 -12.20 -11.53
CA ALA A 107 -7.00 -12.36 -11.09
C ALA A 107 -7.68 -11.01 -10.84
N VAL A 108 -9.00 -10.99 -10.97
CA VAL A 108 -9.83 -9.92 -10.42
C VAL A 108 -10.80 -10.54 -9.42
N LEU A 109 -10.67 -10.15 -8.16
CA LEU A 109 -11.39 -10.72 -7.03
C LEU A 109 -12.36 -9.68 -6.48
N GLU A 110 -13.66 -9.98 -6.51
CA GLU A 110 -14.71 -9.14 -5.95
C GLU A 110 -15.09 -9.65 -4.56
N GLY A 111 -14.77 -8.86 -3.55
CA GLY A 111 -15.22 -9.06 -2.17
C GLY A 111 -16.51 -8.29 -1.87
N GLU A 112 -16.85 -8.20 -0.59
CA GLU A 112 -18.06 -7.48 -0.15
C GLU A 112 -17.94 -5.96 -0.36
N LYS A 113 -16.76 -5.38 -0.11
CA LYS A 113 -16.53 -3.92 -0.14
C LYS A 113 -15.48 -3.48 -1.16
N THR A 114 -14.66 -4.39 -1.67
CA THR A 114 -13.52 -4.07 -2.53
C THR A 114 -13.47 -4.99 -3.75
N VAL A 115 -13.00 -4.46 -4.88
CA VAL A 115 -12.57 -5.25 -6.04
C VAL A 115 -11.05 -5.19 -6.11
N ARG A 116 -10.38 -6.32 -5.99
CA ARG A 116 -8.93 -6.44 -6.05
C ARG A 116 -8.48 -6.88 -7.44
N ILE A 117 -7.59 -6.14 -8.06
CA ILE A 117 -7.01 -6.43 -9.37
C ILE A 117 -5.56 -6.84 -9.13
N GLN A 118 -5.29 -8.14 -9.24
CA GLN A 118 -3.95 -8.70 -9.10
C GLN A 118 -3.27 -8.66 -10.46
N THR A 119 -2.12 -7.99 -10.52
CA THR A 119 -1.30 -7.99 -11.73
C THR A 119 0.16 -8.26 -11.40
N SER A 120 0.86 -8.85 -12.36
CA SER A 120 2.28 -9.12 -12.28
C SER A 120 3.00 -8.55 -13.50
N LEU A 121 4.17 -7.96 -13.28
CA LEU A 121 5.08 -7.56 -14.33
C LEU A 121 5.94 -8.76 -14.75
N LEU A 122 5.68 -9.27 -15.94
CA LEU A 122 6.49 -10.31 -16.57
C LEU A 122 7.64 -9.66 -17.33
N GLY A 123 8.85 -10.10 -17.04
CA GLY A 123 10.02 -9.74 -17.82
C GLY A 123 10.10 -10.51 -19.14
N PRO A 124 11.02 -10.09 -20.03
CA PRO A 124 11.29 -10.81 -21.28
C PRO A 124 11.66 -12.28 -21.03
N GLU A 125 11.24 -13.15 -21.94
CA GLU A 125 11.53 -14.57 -21.83
C GLU A 125 13.02 -14.86 -21.97
N LYS A 126 13.48 -15.97 -21.37
CA LYS A 126 14.89 -16.37 -21.43
C LYS A 126 15.27 -16.67 -22.89
N GLY A 127 16.07 -15.81 -23.49
CA GLY A 127 16.50 -15.91 -24.89
C GLY A 127 15.71 -15.03 -25.85
N GLU A 128 14.74 -14.26 -25.37
CA GLU A 128 14.06 -13.23 -26.17
C GLU A 128 15.05 -12.13 -26.56
N LYS A 129 14.98 -11.69 -27.82
CA LYS A 129 15.79 -10.56 -28.30
C LYS A 129 15.21 -9.26 -27.76
N THR A 130 15.78 -8.76 -26.68
CA THR A 130 15.41 -7.46 -26.09
C THR A 130 16.26 -6.33 -26.67
N LYS A 131 15.69 -5.14 -26.78
CA LYS A 131 16.40 -3.89 -27.09
C LYS A 131 16.48 -3.03 -25.84
N ASP A 132 17.60 -2.34 -25.65
CA ASP A 132 17.80 -1.37 -24.57
C ASP A 132 17.13 -0.03 -24.94
N VAL A 133 15.80 -0.03 -24.90
CA VAL A 133 14.93 1.13 -25.17
C VAL A 133 13.95 1.25 -24.02
N VAL A 134 13.73 2.48 -23.55
CA VAL A 134 12.73 2.76 -22.51
C VAL A 134 11.32 2.54 -23.07
N THR A 135 10.57 1.66 -22.41
CA THR A 135 9.18 1.33 -22.75
C THR A 135 8.27 1.61 -21.56
N TYR A 136 6.97 1.76 -21.81
CA TYR A 136 5.97 2.10 -20.79
C TYR A 136 4.83 1.08 -20.85
N PRO A 137 5.03 -0.15 -20.36
CA PRO A 137 3.99 -1.16 -20.36
C PRO A 137 2.85 -0.73 -19.43
N TYR A 138 1.62 -0.86 -19.91
CA TYR A 138 0.41 -0.63 -19.14
C TYR A 138 -0.60 -1.73 -19.42
N VAL A 139 -1.56 -1.89 -18.52
CA VAL A 139 -2.73 -2.76 -18.71
C VAL A 139 -3.99 -2.00 -18.35
N VAL A 140 -5.07 -2.20 -19.10
CA VAL A 140 -6.38 -1.63 -18.80
C VAL A 140 -7.42 -2.74 -18.72
N VAL A 141 -8.10 -2.80 -17.59
CA VAL A 141 -9.13 -3.77 -17.30
C VAL A 141 -10.47 -3.05 -17.21
N LYS A 142 -11.46 -3.52 -17.97
CA LYS A 142 -12.84 -3.05 -17.90
C LYS A 142 -13.65 -3.96 -16.98
N LEU A 143 -14.39 -3.32 -16.09
CA LEU A 143 -15.24 -3.92 -15.07
C LEU A 143 -16.62 -3.28 -15.14
N LYS A 144 -17.65 -4.01 -14.69
CA LYS A 144 -18.95 -3.38 -14.46
C LYS A 144 -18.85 -2.36 -13.34
N LYS A 145 -19.58 -1.26 -13.47
CA LYS A 145 -19.63 -0.22 -12.46
C LYS A 145 -20.11 -0.77 -11.13
N THR A 146 -19.34 -0.46 -10.10
CA THR A 146 -19.56 -0.89 -8.73
C THR A 146 -19.23 0.27 -7.79
N GLU A 147 -19.90 0.34 -6.65
CA GLU A 147 -19.60 1.31 -5.59
C GLU A 147 -18.45 0.82 -4.69
N LYS A 148 -17.95 -0.40 -4.95
CA LYS A 148 -16.83 -1.00 -4.22
C LYS A 148 -15.52 -0.30 -4.56
N GLU A 149 -14.64 -0.23 -3.57
CA GLU A 149 -13.31 0.35 -3.75
C GLU A 149 -12.45 -0.57 -4.64
N ILE A 150 -11.79 0.00 -5.66
CA ILE A 150 -10.87 -0.74 -6.52
C ILE A 150 -9.47 -0.66 -5.93
N LEU A 151 -8.89 -1.82 -5.64
CA LEU A 151 -7.54 -1.96 -5.11
C LEU A 151 -6.70 -2.74 -6.12
N PHE A 152 -5.47 -2.29 -6.34
CA PHE A 152 -4.49 -3.02 -7.15
C PHE A 152 -3.48 -3.71 -6.23
N GLU A 153 -3.20 -4.98 -6.51
CA GLU A 153 -2.22 -5.81 -5.80
C GLU A 153 -1.07 -6.19 -6.74
#